data_AF-A0A9E4G097-F1
#
_entry.id   AF-A0A9E4G097-F1
#
_cell.length_a   1.000
_cell.length_b   1.000
_cell.length_c   1.000
_cell.angle_alpha   90.00
_cell.angle_beta   90.00
_cell.angle_gamma   90.00
#
_symmetry.space_group_name_H-M   'P 1'
#
loop_
_entity.id
_entity.type
_entity.pdbx_description
1 polymer ?
#
loop_
_entity_poly.entity_id
_entity_poly.type
_entity_poly.pdbx_seq_one_letter_code
_entity_poly.pdbx_strand_id
1 'polypeptide(L)' 'HGGRAIGGLGMLARQGAIAFELWTGVEPPIDLMVRALQEALETANED' A
#
# COMPACT_ATOMS: atom_id res chain seq x y z
N HIS A 1 -28.43 -7.73 2.77
CA HIS A 1 -27.10 -7.39 2.22
C HIS A 1 -26.64 -6.08 2.85
N GLY A 2 -25.56 -6.06 3.63
CA GLY A 2 -25.16 -4.89 4.43
C GLY A 2 -23.73 -4.93 4.99
N GLY A 3 -22.83 -5.68 4.37
CA GLY A 3 -21.43 -5.73 4.78
C GLY A 3 -20.68 -4.47 4.34
N ARG A 4 -19.91 -3.86 5.24
CA ARG A 4 -19.01 -2.75 4.91
C ARG A 4 -17.71 -3.32 4.33
N ALA A 5 -17.34 -2.90 3.14
CA ALA A 5 -16.05 -3.22 2.55
C ALA A 5 -14.91 -2.46 3.25
N ILE A 6 -13.75 -3.10 3.34
CA ILE A 6 -12.49 -2.50 3.79
C ILE A 6 -11.56 -2.48 2.58
N GLY A 7 -10.98 -1.31 2.29
CA GLY A 7 -10.07 -1.14 1.16
C GLY A 7 -8.75 -1.91 1.32
N GLY A 8 -8.17 -2.32 0.19
CA GLY A 8 -6.95 -3.15 0.15
C GLY A 8 -5.63 -2.38 0.32
N LEU A 9 -5.61 -1.05 0.23
CA LEU A 9 -4.37 -0.26 0.20
C LEU A 9 -3.45 -0.48 1.41
N GLY A 10 -4.00 -0.51 2.62
CA GLY A 10 -3.20 -0.76 3.82
C GLY A 10 -2.62 -2.18 3.86
N MET A 11 -3.33 -3.15 3.28
CA MET A 11 -2.77 -4.48 3.07
C MET A 11 -1.66 -4.42 2.02
N LEU A 12 -1.87 -3.71 0.90
CA LEU A 12 -0.94 -3.45 -0.22
C LEU A 12 0.36 -2.70 0.12
N ALA A 13 0.36 -1.90 1.18
CA ALA A 13 1.61 -1.35 1.70
C ALA A 13 2.37 -2.41 2.52
N ARG A 14 1.67 -3.21 3.32
CA ARG A 14 2.28 -4.09 4.32
C ARG A 14 2.96 -5.34 3.74
N GLN A 15 2.36 -6.02 2.76
CA GLN A 15 3.09 -7.10 2.06
C GLN A 15 4.25 -6.56 1.21
N GLY A 16 4.12 -5.36 0.63
CA GLY A 16 5.20 -4.68 -0.06
C GLY A 16 6.35 -4.39 0.90
N ALA A 17 6.04 -3.90 2.10
CA ALA A 17 7.00 -3.69 3.17
C ALA A 17 7.74 -4.98 3.55
N ILE A 18 7.00 -6.08 3.78
CA ILE A 18 7.61 -7.39 4.08
C ILE A 18 8.56 -7.84 2.96
N ALA A 19 8.15 -7.72 1.70
CA ALA A 19 9.00 -8.09 0.57
C ALA A 19 10.24 -7.18 0.46
N PHE A 20 10.07 -5.87 0.65
CA PHE A 20 11.16 -4.90 0.65
C PHE A 20 12.19 -5.21 1.72
N GLU A 21 11.75 -5.45 2.96
CA GLU A 21 12.63 -5.81 4.07
C GLU A 21 13.37 -7.12 3.79
N LEU A 22 12.66 -8.14 3.28
CA LEU A 22 13.25 -9.43 2.93
C LEU A 22 14.37 -9.30 1.88
N TRP A 23 14.20 -8.43 0.89
CA TRP A 23 15.17 -8.27 -0.20
C TRP A 23 16.31 -7.31 0.11
N THR A 24 16.05 -6.29 0.92
CA THR A 24 17.01 -5.20 1.16
C THR A 24 17.68 -5.29 2.52
N GLY A 25 17.07 -6.00 3.48
CA GLY A 25 17.47 -5.98 4.88
C GLY A 25 17.23 -4.64 5.59
N VAL A 26 16.49 -3.72 4.96
CA VAL A 26 16.21 -2.38 5.49
C VAL A 26 14.75 -2.32 5.95
N GLU A 27 14.54 -1.77 7.15
CA GLU A 27 13.18 -1.54 7.67
C GLU A 27 12.43 -0.53 6.77
N PRO A 28 11.28 -0.91 6.19
CA PRO A 28 10.57 -0.10 5.23
C PRO A 28 9.73 1.00 5.91
N PRO A 29 9.67 2.21 5.34
CA PRO A 29 8.80 3.28 5.83
C PRO A 29 7.34 3.07 5.38
N ILE A 30 6.58 2.25 6.11
CA ILE A 30 5.21 1.83 5.74
C ILE A 30 4.28 3.03 5.44
N ASP A 31 4.31 4.08 6.26
CA ASP A 31 3.45 5.25 6.06
C ASP A 31 3.74 5.96 4.73
N LEU A 32 5.01 6.02 4.32
CA LEU A 32 5.39 6.56 3.01
C LEU A 32 4.87 5.67 1.88
N MET A 33 4.95 4.34 2.03
CA MET A 33 4.44 3.39 1.04
C MET A 33 2.92 3.52 0.88
N VAL A 34 2.17 3.70 1.97
CA VAL A 34 0.71 3.93 1.91
C VAL A 34 0.41 5.19 1.10
N ARG A 35 1.08 6.31 1.39
CA ARG A 35 0.85 7.57 0.66
C ARG A 35 1.19 7.43 -0.82
N ALA A 36 2.32 6.81 -1.16
CA ALA A 36 2.72 6.60 -2.55
C ALA A 36 1.68 5.77 -3.33
N LEU A 37 1.10 4.74 -2.69
CA LEU A 37 0.02 3.95 -3.30
C LEU A 37 -1.28 4.74 -3.45
N GLN A 38 -1.59 5.66 -2.53
CA GLN A 38 -2.76 6.54 -2.64
C GLN A 38 -2.59 7.51 -3.82
N GLU A 39 -1.45 8.19 -3.91
CA GLU A 39 -1.12 9.10 -5.02
C GLU A 39 -1.17 8.38 -6.38
N ALA A 40 -0.57 7.19 -6.47
CA ALA A 40 -0.58 6.39 -7.69
C ALA A 40 -2.00 5.95 -8.10
N LEU A 41 -2.85 5.61 -7.12
CA LEU A 41 -4.24 5.23 -7.38
C LEU A 41 -5.06 6.44 -7.85
N GLU A 42 -4.81 7.62 -7.29
CA GLU A 42 -5.45 8.87 -7.74
C GLU A 42 -5.08 9.18 -9.19
N THR A 43 -3.79 9.13 -9.54
CA THR A 43 -3.33 9.31 -10.93
C THR A 43 -3.97 8.29 -11.89
N ALA A 44 -4.04 7.01 -11.50
CA ALA A 44 -4.62 5.96 -12.34
C ALA A 44 -6.14 6.11 -12.57
N ASN A 45 -6.83 6.95 -11.81
CA ASN A 45 -8.26 7.25 -12.00
C ASN A 45 -8.50 8.50 -12.86
N GLU A 46 -7.45 9.26 -13.19
CA GLU A 46 -7.53 10.44 -14.07
C GLU A 46 -7.24 10.11 -15.55
N ASP A 47 -6.79 8.88 -15.84
CA ASP A 47 -6.60 8.28 -17.16
C ASP A 47 -7.87 7.57 -17.69
#